data_AF-A0A4U6CFB9-F1
#
_entry.id   AF-A0A4U6CFB9-F1
#
_cell.length_a   1.000
_cell.length_b   1.000
_cell.length_c   1.000
_cell.angle_alpha   90.00
_cell.angle_beta   90.00
_cell.angle_gamma   90.00
#
_symmetry.space_group_name_H-M   'P 1'
#
loop_
_entity.id
_entity.type
_entity.pdbx_description
1 polymer ?
#
loop_
_entity_poly.entity_id
_entity_poly.type
_entity_poly.pdbx_seq_one_letter_code
_entity_poly.pdbx_strand_id
1 'polypeptide(L)'
;MTTAWLSAFFLVGGAAICLIASVGVLRLPDFFLRMHAATEAGVAGCGLVLIGVGFAYPSVDMWIKIAIAVVFLLLTTPIAGHLLARAGYVAGVPLWGGTVDDQLKGELRRGDFDLPAAMSATENAARPKGRRERRAVEKIVLALAEGPDANAAIHRAIEFADSHRAELLVLAIVDTRSLENVGPVPIGGNFYAARLRGALVEKARHALADAVQRFEQAANAAGLAFSIRMEEGDPASVIAAHQGPGSLVILGRGGWFDQGFGEKRIEPLPHLARHGVRPVVGVGGEGQTLRRITFIHDGSEQSDRTWEWLVTLDPWPEAALRLAADDRAGEGDLDRARAAARKSGKRFEEDASLSADGRIVESQIVIFGNEGHGGWLGRKKAASHAHLDQVPIIVFG
;
A
#
# COMPACT_ATOMS: atom_id res chain seq x y z
N MET A 1 50.60 -32.81 18.27
CA MET A 1 51.10 -32.10 17.06
C MET A 1 50.22 -32.33 15.84
N THR A 2 49.85 -33.57 15.51
CA THR A 2 49.00 -33.91 14.35
C THR A 2 47.61 -33.28 14.40
N THR A 3 46.94 -33.28 15.56
CA THR A 3 45.61 -32.67 15.74
C THR A 3 45.61 -31.15 15.57
N ALA A 4 46.70 -30.48 15.96
CA ALA A 4 46.85 -29.04 15.77
C ALA A 4 46.98 -28.66 14.29
N TRP A 5 47.71 -29.46 13.50
CA TRP A 5 47.81 -29.25 12.05
C TRP A 5 46.47 -29.50 11.35
N LEU A 6 45.73 -30.53 11.76
CA LEU A 6 44.38 -30.79 11.27
C LEU A 6 43.44 -29.64 11.60
N SER A 7 43.42 -29.19 12.86
CA SER A 7 42.61 -28.05 13.28
C SER A 7 42.93 -26.79 12.47
N ALA A 8 44.21 -26.44 12.34
CA ALA A 8 44.65 -25.29 11.56
C ALA A 8 44.22 -25.39 10.09
N PHE A 9 44.38 -26.57 9.47
CA PHE A 9 43.95 -26.82 8.10
C PHE A 9 42.45 -26.54 7.90
N PHE A 10 41.61 -27.09 8.77
CA PHE A 10 40.16 -26.92 8.70
C PHE A 10 39.70 -25.49 9.02
N LEU A 11 40.29 -24.83 10.02
CA LEU A 11 39.97 -23.46 10.38
C LEU A 11 40.36 -22.47 9.28
N VAL A 12 41.58 -22.58 8.74
CA VAL A 12 42.06 -21.72 7.65
C VAL A 12 41.28 -22.02 6.36
N GLY A 13 41.01 -23.29 6.06
CA GLY A 13 40.19 -23.67 4.92
C GLY A 13 38.76 -23.11 5.00
N GLY A 14 38.10 -23.24 6.15
CA GLY A 14 36.77 -22.68 6.37
C GLY A 14 36.75 -21.15 6.28
N ALA A 15 37.73 -20.47 6.87
CA ALA A 15 37.87 -19.02 6.77
C ALA A 15 38.12 -18.55 5.33
N ALA A 16 38.92 -19.29 4.55
CA ALA A 16 39.16 -19.01 3.14
C ALA A 16 37.88 -19.14 2.31
N ILE A 17 37.06 -20.18 2.54
CA ILE A 17 35.76 -20.32 1.87
C ILE A 17 34.83 -19.16 2.25
N CYS A 18 34.73 -18.79 3.53
CA CYS A 18 33.92 -17.64 3.95
C CYS A 18 34.37 -16.34 3.29
N LEU A 19 35.69 -16.14 3.11
CA LEU A 19 36.22 -14.99 2.40
C LEU A 19 35.85 -15.01 0.92
N ILE A 20 36.04 -16.14 0.23
CA ILE A 20 35.68 -16.33 -1.19
C ILE A 20 34.19 -16.06 -1.40
N ALA A 21 33.34 -16.63 -0.54
CA ALA A 21 31.91 -16.43 -0.55
C ALA A 21 31.54 -14.95 -0.32
N SER A 22 32.18 -14.28 0.64
CA SER A 22 31.96 -12.84 0.89
C SER A 22 32.32 -11.99 -0.33
N VAL A 23 33.43 -12.31 -1.01
CA VAL A 23 33.80 -11.68 -2.28
C VAL A 23 32.76 -11.99 -3.36
N GLY A 24 32.26 -13.23 -3.42
CA GLY A 24 31.18 -13.64 -4.32
C GLY A 24 29.90 -12.83 -4.13
N VAL A 25 29.47 -12.61 -2.88
CA VAL A 25 28.31 -11.76 -2.57
C VAL A 25 28.49 -10.32 -3.06
N LEU A 26 29.71 -9.78 -3.00
CA LEU A 26 29.99 -8.40 -3.43
C LEU A 26 30.21 -8.25 -4.94
N ARG A 27 30.74 -9.28 -5.61
CA ARG A 27 31.19 -9.19 -7.01
C ARG A 27 30.33 -9.94 -8.02
N LEU A 28 29.54 -10.92 -7.61
CA LEU A 28 28.75 -11.70 -8.58
C LEU A 28 27.68 -10.81 -9.24
N PRO A 29 27.36 -11.07 -10.52
CA PRO A 29 26.65 -10.11 -11.35
C PRO A 29 25.14 -10.08 -11.12
N ASP A 30 24.55 -11.12 -10.51
CA ASP A 30 23.14 -11.16 -10.19
C ASP A 30 22.85 -11.66 -8.76
N PHE A 31 21.60 -11.53 -8.35
CA PHE A 31 21.10 -11.95 -7.04
C PHE A 31 21.25 -13.46 -6.77
N PHE A 32 21.00 -14.31 -7.75
CA PHE A 32 20.99 -15.77 -7.59
C PHE A 32 22.40 -16.32 -7.41
N LEU A 33 23.36 -15.79 -8.16
CA LEU A 33 24.78 -16.08 -8.04
C LEU A 33 25.33 -15.58 -6.70
N ARG A 34 24.93 -14.37 -6.26
CA ARG A 34 25.30 -13.86 -4.92
C ARG A 34 24.73 -14.72 -3.80
N MET A 35 23.47 -15.15 -3.93
CA MET A 35 22.82 -16.05 -2.99
C MET A 35 23.52 -17.41 -2.94
N HIS A 36 23.92 -17.97 -4.08
CA HIS A 36 24.70 -19.21 -4.14
C HIS A 36 26.01 -19.06 -3.35
N ALA A 37 26.78 -18.00 -3.61
CA ALA A 37 27.99 -17.70 -2.84
C ALA A 37 27.70 -17.56 -1.33
N ALA A 38 26.63 -16.87 -0.93
CA ALA A 38 26.24 -16.76 0.48
C ALA A 38 25.94 -18.12 1.12
N THR A 39 25.28 -19.03 0.41
CA THR A 39 24.96 -20.38 0.92
C THR A 39 26.19 -21.28 1.06
N GLU A 40 27.21 -21.11 0.21
CA GLU A 40 28.49 -21.83 0.33
C GLU A 40 29.26 -21.46 1.61
N ALA A 41 29.21 -20.19 2.03
CA ALA A 41 29.77 -19.77 3.32
C ALA A 41 29.15 -20.53 4.49
N GLY A 42 27.82 -20.70 4.46
CA GLY A 42 27.07 -21.36 5.54
C GLY A 42 27.42 -22.83 5.70
N VAL A 43 27.39 -23.61 4.61
CA VAL A 43 27.60 -25.07 4.70
C VAL A 43 29.08 -25.43 4.68
N ALA A 44 29.82 -24.99 3.67
CA ALA A 44 31.22 -25.38 3.50
C ALA A 44 32.15 -24.57 4.42
N GLY A 45 31.96 -23.26 4.49
CA GLY A 45 32.77 -22.37 5.34
C GLY A 45 32.62 -22.68 6.83
N CYS A 46 31.40 -22.51 7.36
CA CYS A 46 31.14 -22.79 8.78
C CYS A 46 31.31 -24.28 9.12
N GLY A 47 30.97 -25.20 8.21
CA GLY A 47 31.17 -26.64 8.41
C GLY A 47 32.64 -27.01 8.64
N LEU A 48 33.56 -26.50 7.81
CA LEU A 48 34.99 -26.71 8.00
C LEU A 48 35.50 -26.07 9.30
N VAL A 49 35.03 -24.87 9.64
CA VAL A 49 35.40 -24.22 10.91
C VAL A 49 34.97 -25.07 12.10
N LEU A 50 33.74 -25.59 12.10
CA LEU A 50 33.22 -26.45 13.17
C LEU A 50 34.03 -27.75 13.30
N ILE A 51 34.40 -28.38 12.18
CA ILE A 51 35.28 -29.56 12.19
C ILE A 51 36.66 -29.21 12.76
N GLY A 52 37.21 -28.04 12.40
CA GLY A 52 38.48 -27.55 12.93
C GLY A 52 38.45 -27.32 14.44
N VAL A 53 37.32 -26.85 14.98
CA VAL A 53 37.06 -26.74 16.43
C VAL A 53 37.04 -28.11 17.10
N GLY A 54 36.44 -29.13 16.46
CA GLY A 54 36.44 -30.50 16.97
C GLY A 54 37.84 -31.11 17.13
N PHE A 55 38.77 -30.76 16.23
CA PHE A 55 40.17 -31.17 16.35
C PHE A 55 40.97 -30.31 17.35
N ALA A 56 40.59 -29.05 17.57
CA ALA A 56 41.20 -28.19 18.59
C ALA A 56 40.83 -28.66 20.01
N TYR A 57 39.59 -29.08 20.19
CA TYR A 57 39.03 -29.53 21.47
C TYR A 57 38.40 -30.94 21.32
N PRO A 58 39.24 -31.99 21.20
CA PRO A 58 38.75 -33.33 20.90
C PRO A 58 38.09 -33.97 22.12
N SER A 59 36.78 -33.75 22.26
CA SER A 59 35.92 -34.42 23.25
C SER A 59 34.66 -34.97 22.59
N VAL A 60 34.09 -36.03 23.17
CA VAL A 60 32.86 -36.64 22.65
C VAL A 60 31.70 -35.64 22.66
N ASP A 61 31.58 -34.82 23.70
CA ASP A 61 30.52 -33.80 23.79
C ASP A 61 30.66 -32.73 22.70
N MET A 62 31.89 -32.35 22.34
CA MET A 62 32.16 -31.37 21.29
C MET A 62 31.78 -31.92 19.92
N TRP A 63 32.17 -33.16 19.62
CA TRP A 63 31.81 -33.80 18.35
C TRP A 63 30.29 -33.99 18.20
N ILE A 64 29.56 -34.28 19.28
CA ILE A 64 28.09 -34.32 19.26
C ILE A 64 27.49 -32.95 18.93
N LYS A 65 27.96 -31.87 19.58
CA LYS A 65 27.50 -30.49 19.30
C LYS A 65 27.79 -30.09 17.85
N ILE A 66 28.98 -30.41 17.35
CA ILE A 66 29.38 -30.16 15.96
C ILE A 66 28.48 -30.94 14.99
N ALA A 67 28.22 -32.22 15.25
CA ALA A 67 27.36 -33.03 14.40
C ALA A 67 25.95 -32.45 14.32
N ILE A 68 25.37 -32.04 15.45
CA ILE A 68 24.05 -31.37 15.50
C ILE A 68 24.08 -30.06 14.71
N ALA A 69 25.11 -29.22 14.91
CA ALA A 69 25.25 -27.96 14.20
C ALA A 69 25.38 -28.15 12.68
N VAL A 70 26.19 -29.12 12.23
CA VAL A 70 26.36 -29.45 10.81
C VAL A 70 25.07 -29.99 10.20
N VAL A 71 24.36 -30.88 10.90
CA VAL A 71 23.04 -31.36 10.44
C VAL A 71 22.06 -30.21 10.31
N PHE A 72 22.02 -29.30 11.29
CA PHE A 72 21.15 -28.13 11.24
C PHE A 72 21.50 -27.20 10.08
N LEU A 73 22.79 -26.95 9.82
CA LEU A 73 23.25 -26.17 8.67
C LEU A 73 22.87 -26.83 7.34
N LEU A 74 23.03 -28.15 7.23
CA LEU A 74 22.67 -28.91 6.02
C LEU A 74 21.16 -28.93 5.76
N LEU A 75 20.33 -28.87 6.80
CA LEU A 75 18.88 -28.82 6.65
C LEU A 75 18.37 -27.40 6.36
N THR A 76 18.87 -26.41 7.08
CA THR A 76 18.35 -25.04 7.01
C THR A 76 18.83 -24.29 5.78
N THR A 77 20.07 -24.51 5.34
CA THR A 77 20.63 -23.75 4.21
C THR A 77 19.91 -24.03 2.89
N PRO A 78 19.58 -25.28 2.52
CA PRO A 78 18.81 -25.55 1.29
C PRO A 78 17.38 -25.00 1.36
N ILE A 79 16.72 -25.09 2.52
CA ILE A 79 15.37 -24.53 2.70
C ILE A 79 15.39 -23.01 2.51
N ALA A 80 16.31 -22.32 3.20
CA ALA A 80 16.47 -20.88 3.08
C ALA A 80 16.83 -20.47 1.64
N GLY A 81 17.77 -21.18 1.02
CA GLY A 81 18.18 -20.95 -0.36
C GLY A 81 17.04 -21.13 -1.35
N HIS A 82 16.23 -22.18 -1.21
CA HIS A 82 15.11 -22.44 -2.13
C HIS A 82 13.98 -21.43 -1.97
N LEU A 83 13.64 -21.06 -0.73
CA LEU A 83 12.64 -20.03 -0.45
C LEU A 83 13.08 -18.66 -0.98
N LEU A 84 14.35 -18.30 -0.78
CA LEU A 84 14.91 -17.03 -1.24
C LEU A 84 15.04 -16.98 -2.77
N ALA A 85 15.46 -18.08 -3.40
CA ALA A 85 15.50 -18.23 -4.85
C ALA A 85 14.09 -18.07 -5.45
N ARG A 86 13.10 -18.79 -4.90
CA ARG A 86 11.72 -18.72 -5.36
C ARG A 86 11.12 -17.33 -5.18
N ALA A 87 11.36 -16.70 -4.02
CA ALA A 87 10.89 -15.35 -3.76
C ALA A 87 11.50 -14.33 -4.73
N GLY A 88 12.83 -14.36 -4.94
CA GLY A 88 13.51 -13.48 -5.88
C GLY A 88 13.07 -13.71 -7.33
N TYR A 89 12.89 -14.96 -7.73
CA TYR A 89 12.41 -15.30 -9.06
C TYR A 89 10.98 -14.83 -9.30
N VAL A 90 10.06 -15.09 -8.35
CA VAL A 90 8.66 -14.63 -8.44
C VAL A 90 8.56 -13.10 -8.38
N ALA A 91 9.41 -12.44 -7.61
CA ALA A 91 9.50 -10.98 -7.55
C ALA A 91 10.04 -10.35 -8.85
N GLY A 92 10.59 -11.15 -9.77
CA GLY A 92 11.06 -10.67 -11.06
C GLY A 92 12.51 -10.21 -11.09
N VAL A 93 13.32 -10.53 -10.08
CA VAL A 93 14.71 -10.04 -9.96
C VAL A 93 15.47 -10.34 -11.27
N PRO A 94 16.21 -9.37 -11.84
CA PRO A 94 16.91 -9.58 -13.11
C PRO A 94 17.89 -10.76 -13.01
N LEU A 95 17.86 -11.63 -14.02
CA LEU A 95 18.88 -12.66 -14.19
C LEU A 95 20.15 -12.01 -14.76
N TRP A 96 21.31 -12.63 -14.54
CA TRP A 96 22.52 -12.21 -15.23
C TRP A 96 22.34 -12.31 -16.75
N GLY A 97 22.77 -11.28 -17.49
CA GLY A 97 22.67 -11.26 -18.95
C GLY A 97 23.44 -12.38 -19.68
N GLY A 98 24.32 -13.10 -18.98
CA GLY A 98 24.99 -14.32 -19.47
C GLY A 98 24.22 -15.62 -19.21
N THR A 99 23.01 -15.56 -18.68
CA THR A 99 22.20 -16.76 -18.40
C THR A 99 21.78 -17.44 -19.70
N VAL A 100 22.23 -18.67 -19.91
CA VAL A 100 22.00 -19.44 -21.15
C VAL A 100 20.64 -20.13 -21.15
N ASP A 101 20.17 -20.56 -19.99
CA ASP A 101 18.93 -21.33 -19.83
C ASP A 101 18.19 -20.89 -18.56
N ASP A 102 16.87 -20.73 -18.68
CA ASP A 102 15.97 -20.41 -17.58
C ASP A 102 14.94 -21.54 -17.46
N GLN A 103 15.28 -22.55 -16.67
CA GLN A 103 14.46 -23.76 -16.47
C GLN A 103 13.16 -23.48 -15.73
N LEU A 104 13.04 -22.33 -15.06
CA LEU A 104 11.84 -21.93 -14.35
C LEU A 104 10.87 -21.13 -15.24
N LYS A 105 11.29 -20.80 -16.48
CA LYS A 105 10.48 -20.08 -17.44
C LYS A 105 9.27 -20.92 -17.86
N GLY A 106 8.07 -20.46 -17.51
CA GLY A 106 6.81 -21.15 -17.78
C GLY A 106 6.33 -22.08 -16.66
N GLU A 107 7.23 -22.50 -15.76
CA GLU A 107 6.89 -23.29 -14.55
C GLU A 107 6.51 -22.39 -13.37
N LEU A 108 7.20 -21.26 -13.21
CA LEU A 108 6.93 -20.26 -12.18
C LEU A 108 6.62 -18.91 -12.83
N ARG A 109 5.56 -18.26 -12.36
CA ARG A 109 5.23 -16.88 -12.76
C ARG A 109 6.32 -15.94 -12.26
N ARG A 110 6.91 -15.21 -13.18
CA ARG A 110 7.95 -14.21 -12.91
C ARG A 110 7.31 -12.82 -12.93
N GLY A 111 7.46 -12.07 -11.85
CA GLY A 111 7.08 -10.66 -11.79
C GLY A 111 8.04 -9.79 -12.60
N ASP A 112 7.80 -8.48 -12.56
CA ASP A 112 8.79 -7.50 -13.02
C ASP A 112 9.31 -6.76 -11.79
N PHE A 113 10.61 -6.89 -11.53
CA PHE A 113 11.23 -6.29 -10.34
C PHE A 113 11.35 -4.77 -10.43
N ASP A 114 11.52 -4.25 -11.65
CA ASP A 114 11.67 -2.81 -11.93
C ASP A 114 10.38 -2.16 -12.45
N LEU A 115 9.32 -2.93 -12.74
CA LEU A 115 8.01 -2.36 -13.04
C LEU A 115 7.16 -2.33 -11.77
N PRO A 116 6.49 -1.21 -11.45
CA PRO A 116 5.46 -1.19 -10.41
C PRO A 116 4.49 -2.35 -10.62
N ALA A 117 4.05 -3.00 -9.54
CA ALA A 117 3.17 -4.18 -9.56
C ALA A 117 1.94 -4.03 -10.50
N ALA A 118 1.54 -2.80 -10.79
CA ALA A 118 0.57 -2.38 -11.80
C ALA A 118 0.78 -2.94 -13.22
N MET A 119 2.01 -3.26 -13.68
CA MET A 119 2.24 -3.71 -15.06
C MET A 119 2.25 -5.24 -15.24
N SER A 120 2.45 -6.01 -14.17
CA SER A 120 2.37 -7.48 -14.16
C SER A 120 0.95 -8.02 -14.41
N ALA A 121 -0.06 -7.15 -14.36
CA ALA A 121 -1.45 -7.44 -14.67
C ALA A 121 -1.73 -7.57 -16.18
N THR A 122 -0.78 -7.16 -17.05
CA THR A 122 -0.99 -7.13 -18.50
C THR A 122 -1.12 -8.54 -19.13
N GLU A 123 -0.62 -9.60 -18.49
CA GLU A 123 -0.79 -10.98 -18.97
C GLU A 123 -2.13 -11.64 -18.59
N ASN A 124 -2.92 -11.04 -17.69
CA ASN A 124 -4.24 -11.57 -17.30
C ASN A 124 -5.37 -11.21 -18.27
N ALA A 125 -5.05 -10.59 -19.42
CA ALA A 125 -6.03 -10.15 -20.41
C ALA A 125 -6.52 -11.26 -21.38
N ALA A 126 -6.26 -12.55 -21.09
CA ALA A 126 -6.80 -13.68 -21.85
C ALA A 126 -8.22 -14.08 -21.42
N ARG A 127 -9.07 -13.10 -21.08
CA ARG A 127 -10.52 -13.25 -20.92
C ARG A 127 -11.19 -12.70 -22.20
N PRO A 128 -12.21 -13.36 -22.77
CA PRO A 128 -12.60 -13.12 -24.16
C PRO A 128 -12.97 -11.66 -24.41
N LYS A 129 -12.38 -11.05 -25.45
CA LYS A 129 -12.68 -9.71 -25.95
C LYS A 129 -14.09 -9.66 -26.52
N GLY A 130 -15.08 -9.56 -25.64
CA GLY A 130 -16.36 -8.94 -25.93
C GLY A 130 -16.18 -7.42 -25.96
N ARG A 131 -16.67 -6.80 -27.04
CA ARG A 131 -16.81 -5.36 -27.31
C ARG A 131 -16.72 -4.46 -26.05
N ARG A 132 -15.66 -3.64 -25.97
CA ARG A 132 -15.48 -2.57 -24.97
C ARG A 132 -16.66 -1.59 -25.01
N GLU A 133 -17.58 -1.71 -24.07
CA GLU A 133 -18.33 -0.56 -23.57
C GLU A 133 -17.46 0.09 -22.49
N ARG A 134 -17.08 1.36 -22.71
CA ARG A 134 -16.41 2.17 -21.68
C ARG A 134 -17.41 2.42 -20.55
N ARG A 135 -16.89 2.51 -19.31
CA ARG A 135 -17.52 2.98 -18.05
C ARG A 135 -17.78 1.86 -17.03
N ALA A 136 -16.84 1.63 -16.12
CA ALA A 136 -17.18 1.18 -14.78
C ALA A 136 -15.99 1.46 -13.85
N VAL A 137 -16.29 1.79 -12.59
CA VAL A 137 -15.32 1.59 -11.50
C VAL A 137 -15.02 0.09 -11.49
N GLU A 138 -13.80 -0.30 -11.83
CA GLU A 138 -13.41 -1.71 -11.95
C GLU A 138 -13.01 -2.29 -10.59
N LYS A 139 -12.47 -1.44 -9.71
CA LYS A 139 -11.92 -1.84 -8.42
C LYS A 139 -12.18 -0.78 -7.36
N ILE A 140 -12.58 -1.21 -6.17
CA ILE A 140 -12.69 -0.38 -4.98
C ILE A 140 -11.63 -0.83 -4.01
N VAL A 141 -10.80 0.12 -3.56
CA VAL A 141 -9.79 -0.10 -2.55
C VAL A 141 -10.26 0.54 -1.26
N LEU A 142 -10.76 -0.26 -0.33
CA LEU A 142 -11.10 0.18 1.02
C LEU A 142 -9.85 0.14 1.89
N ALA A 143 -9.38 1.31 2.32
CA ALA A 143 -8.27 1.41 3.27
C ALA A 143 -8.85 1.50 4.69
N LEU A 144 -8.66 0.44 5.49
CA LEU A 144 -9.22 0.35 6.83
C LEU A 144 -8.37 1.15 7.84
N ALA A 145 -9.04 2.10 8.49
CA ALA A 145 -8.52 2.86 9.61
C ALA A 145 -9.62 2.99 10.67
N GLU A 146 -9.26 2.71 11.92
CA GLU A 146 -10.13 2.99 13.05
C GLU A 146 -10.40 4.47 13.21
N GLY A 147 -11.63 4.80 13.58
CA GLY A 147 -12.07 6.18 13.76
C GLY A 147 -13.59 6.31 13.74
N PRO A 148 -14.11 7.54 13.94
CA PRO A 148 -15.54 7.80 14.02
C PRO A 148 -16.30 7.43 12.73
N ASP A 149 -15.62 7.49 11.57
CA ASP A 149 -16.23 7.22 10.25
C ASP A 149 -15.90 5.82 9.68
N ALA A 150 -15.28 4.94 10.48
CA ALA A 150 -14.82 3.63 9.99
C ALA A 150 -15.98 2.76 9.46
N ASN A 151 -17.07 2.66 10.20
CA ASN A 151 -18.25 1.90 9.79
C ASN A 151 -18.92 2.51 8.55
N ALA A 152 -19.01 3.85 8.49
CA ALA A 152 -19.54 4.55 7.33
C ALA A 152 -18.73 4.23 6.06
N ALA A 153 -17.39 4.20 6.16
CA ALA A 153 -16.51 3.85 5.05
C ALA A 153 -16.68 2.39 4.61
N ILE A 154 -16.80 1.44 5.55
CA ILE A 154 -17.07 0.01 5.28
C ILE A 154 -18.38 -0.14 4.50
N HIS A 155 -19.49 0.39 5.03
CA HIS A 155 -20.79 0.28 4.39
C HIS A 155 -20.81 0.93 3.01
N ARG A 156 -20.14 2.08 2.85
CA ARG A 156 -20.05 2.79 1.58
C ARG A 156 -19.24 2.01 0.54
N ALA A 157 -18.12 1.40 0.93
CA ALA A 157 -17.32 0.58 0.02
C ALA A 157 -18.08 -0.66 -0.46
N ILE A 158 -18.85 -1.29 0.42
CA ILE A 158 -19.74 -2.41 0.08
C ILE A 158 -20.83 -1.96 -0.89
N GLU A 159 -21.52 -0.85 -0.59
CA GLU A 159 -22.55 -0.26 -1.47
C GLU A 159 -21.99 0.05 -2.86
N PHE A 160 -20.77 0.60 -2.94
CA PHE A 160 -20.15 0.94 -4.21
C PHE A 160 -19.73 -0.31 -4.98
N ALA A 161 -19.19 -1.32 -4.29
CA ALA A 161 -18.76 -2.56 -4.91
C ALA A 161 -19.94 -3.31 -5.53
N ASP A 162 -21.07 -3.35 -4.82
CA ASP A 162 -22.30 -3.95 -5.34
C ASP A 162 -22.86 -3.17 -6.54
N SER A 163 -23.08 -1.85 -6.36
CA SER A 163 -23.70 -1.01 -7.41
C SER A 163 -22.89 -0.93 -8.70
N HIS A 164 -21.55 -0.96 -8.62
CA HIS A 164 -20.67 -0.92 -9.78
C HIS A 164 -20.22 -2.31 -10.26
N ARG A 165 -20.57 -3.38 -9.52
CA ARG A 165 -20.02 -4.74 -9.72
C ARG A 165 -18.49 -4.74 -9.76
N ALA A 166 -17.88 -3.91 -8.92
CA ALA A 166 -16.44 -3.70 -8.86
C ALA A 166 -15.77 -4.74 -7.96
N GLU A 167 -14.50 -5.05 -8.23
CA GLU A 167 -13.69 -5.85 -7.33
C GLU A 167 -13.47 -5.09 -6.01
N LEU A 168 -13.75 -5.70 -4.87
CA LEU A 168 -13.50 -5.12 -3.55
C LEU A 168 -12.19 -5.64 -2.96
N LEU A 169 -11.19 -4.76 -2.89
CA LEU A 169 -9.93 -4.99 -2.19
C LEU A 169 -9.92 -4.19 -0.89
N VAL A 170 -9.60 -4.86 0.21
CA VAL A 170 -9.45 -4.26 1.53
C VAL A 170 -7.98 -4.25 1.92
N LEU A 171 -7.47 -3.06 2.22
CA LEU A 171 -6.14 -2.86 2.76
C LEU A 171 -6.24 -2.63 4.26
N ALA A 172 -5.76 -3.60 5.02
CA ALA A 172 -5.61 -3.51 6.45
C ALA A 172 -4.18 -3.08 6.75
N ILE A 173 -4.00 -1.78 7.00
CA ILE A 173 -2.68 -1.13 7.08
C ILE A 173 -2.34 -0.79 8.53
N VAL A 174 -1.13 -1.14 8.96
CA VAL A 174 -0.54 -0.64 10.21
C VAL A 174 0.57 0.36 9.88
N ASP A 175 0.37 1.63 10.25
CA ASP A 175 1.37 2.69 10.09
C ASP A 175 2.45 2.59 11.17
N THR A 176 3.47 1.79 10.89
CA THR A 176 4.60 1.60 11.80
C THR A 176 5.40 2.88 12.02
N ARG A 177 5.46 3.80 11.04
CA ARG A 177 6.21 5.07 11.17
C ARG A 177 5.58 5.97 12.22
N SER A 178 4.26 6.11 12.20
CA SER A 178 3.53 6.92 13.19
C SER A 178 3.58 6.30 14.58
N LEU A 179 3.54 4.96 14.69
CA LEU A 179 3.57 4.23 15.96
C LEU A 179 4.96 4.18 16.59
N GLU A 180 6.03 4.20 15.78
CA GLU A 180 7.41 4.28 16.28
C GLU A 180 7.77 5.65 16.85
N ASN A 181 7.08 6.69 16.39
CA ASN A 181 7.26 8.06 16.88
C ASN A 181 6.52 8.28 18.21
N VAL A 182 7.20 7.97 19.31
CA VAL A 182 6.72 8.14 20.70
C VAL A 182 7.18 9.46 21.35
N GLY A 183 7.51 10.46 20.52
CA GLY A 183 7.97 11.77 20.99
C GLY A 183 9.41 11.78 21.51
N PRO A 184 9.81 12.89 22.17
CA PRO A 184 11.16 13.06 22.69
C PRO A 184 11.45 12.09 23.86
N VAL A 185 12.56 11.35 23.77
CA VAL A 185 12.99 10.36 24.77
C VAL A 185 14.18 10.90 25.57
N PRO A 186 14.12 10.94 26.92
CA PRO A 186 15.25 11.36 27.75
C PRO A 186 16.40 10.36 27.69
N ILE A 187 17.61 10.82 28.03
CA ILE A 187 18.80 9.96 28.11
C ILE A 187 18.53 8.82 29.11
N GLY A 188 18.75 7.58 28.67
CA GLY A 188 18.43 6.37 29.46
C GLY A 188 17.00 5.83 29.30
N GLY A 189 16.10 6.58 28.64
CA GLY A 189 14.70 6.17 28.41
C GLY A 189 14.47 5.19 27.26
N ASN A 190 15.51 4.86 26.48
CA ASN A 190 15.37 4.08 25.24
C ASN A 190 14.73 2.70 25.44
N PHE A 191 14.98 2.02 26.56
CA PHE A 191 14.36 0.73 26.86
C PHE A 191 12.83 0.85 26.98
N TYR A 192 12.35 1.86 27.72
CA TYR A 192 10.92 2.11 27.88
C TYR A 192 10.28 2.61 26.59
N ALA A 193 10.99 3.44 25.81
CA ALA A 193 10.54 3.88 24.50
C ALA A 193 10.38 2.69 23.54
N ALA A 194 11.36 1.79 23.48
CA ALA A 194 11.28 0.57 22.65
C ALA A 194 10.12 -0.33 23.09
N ARG A 195 9.93 -0.52 24.39
CA ARG A 195 8.80 -1.30 24.94
C ARG A 195 7.45 -0.65 24.60
N LEU A 196 7.36 0.68 24.68
CA LEU A 196 6.15 1.43 24.32
C LEU A 196 5.84 1.28 22.82
N ARG A 197 6.82 1.47 21.93
CA ARG A 197 6.65 1.28 20.48
C ARG A 197 6.09 -0.10 20.16
N GLY A 198 6.68 -1.16 20.71
CA GLY A 198 6.20 -2.52 20.52
C GLY A 198 4.76 -2.71 21.02
N ALA A 199 4.42 -2.15 22.19
CA ALA A 199 3.06 -2.22 22.71
C ALA A 199 2.04 -1.44 21.87
N LEU A 200 2.43 -0.31 21.26
CA LEU A 200 1.57 0.47 20.37
C LEU A 200 1.29 -0.27 19.05
N VAL A 201 2.31 -0.89 18.45
CA VAL A 201 2.15 -1.72 17.24
C VAL A 201 1.21 -2.90 17.51
N GLU A 202 1.40 -3.61 18.62
CA GLU A 202 0.51 -4.72 18.97
C GLU A 202 -0.93 -4.26 19.22
N LYS A 203 -1.15 -3.13 19.91
CA LYS A 203 -2.49 -2.55 20.08
C LYS A 203 -3.13 -2.17 18.75
N ALA A 204 -2.37 -1.55 17.84
CA ALA A 204 -2.85 -1.19 16.52
C ALA A 204 -3.24 -2.43 15.71
N ARG A 205 -2.44 -3.51 15.74
CA ARG A 205 -2.76 -4.79 15.09
C ARG A 205 -4.07 -5.40 15.63
N HIS A 206 -4.28 -5.38 16.94
CA HIS A 206 -5.51 -5.89 17.54
C HIS A 206 -6.73 -5.07 17.12
N ALA A 207 -6.66 -3.73 17.20
CA ALA A 207 -7.76 -2.87 16.75
C ALA A 207 -8.06 -3.04 15.26
N LEU A 208 -7.03 -3.18 14.43
CA LEU A 208 -7.19 -3.45 13.00
C LEU A 208 -7.86 -4.81 12.75
N ALA A 209 -7.56 -5.84 13.54
CA ALA A 209 -8.23 -7.13 13.44
C ALA A 209 -9.74 -7.01 13.74
N ASP A 210 -10.11 -6.20 14.74
CA ASP A 210 -11.53 -5.91 15.05
C ASP A 210 -12.22 -5.15 13.90
N ALA A 211 -11.53 -4.20 13.26
CA ALA A 211 -12.03 -3.51 12.07
C ALA A 211 -12.24 -4.47 10.88
N VAL A 212 -11.29 -5.37 10.63
CA VAL A 212 -11.38 -6.40 9.59
C VAL A 212 -12.57 -7.32 9.86
N GLN A 213 -12.77 -7.76 11.11
CA GLN A 213 -13.90 -8.62 11.47
C GLN A 213 -15.25 -7.92 11.24
N ARG A 214 -15.38 -6.63 11.59
CA ARG A 214 -16.58 -5.83 11.29
C ARG A 214 -16.84 -5.72 9.79
N PHE A 215 -15.77 -5.49 9.01
CA PHE A 215 -15.87 -5.48 7.55
C PHE A 215 -16.35 -6.83 7.00
N GLU A 216 -15.72 -7.94 7.40
CA GLU A 216 -16.08 -9.28 6.92
C GLU A 216 -17.54 -9.60 7.23
N GLN A 217 -18.02 -9.28 8.43
CA GLN A 217 -19.42 -9.45 8.80
C GLN A 217 -20.35 -8.66 7.88
N ALA A 218 -20.05 -7.39 7.63
CA ALA A 218 -20.86 -6.53 6.76
C ALA A 218 -20.83 -7.00 5.29
N ALA A 219 -19.66 -7.37 4.77
CA ALA A 219 -19.49 -7.82 3.39
C ALA A 219 -20.14 -9.19 3.13
N ASN A 220 -20.02 -10.12 4.08
CA ASN A 220 -20.69 -11.43 4.01
C ASN A 220 -22.21 -11.30 4.10
N ALA A 221 -22.73 -10.39 4.94
CA ALA A 221 -24.17 -10.10 4.99
C ALA A 221 -24.70 -9.53 3.66
N ALA A 222 -23.86 -8.79 2.93
CA ALA A 222 -24.18 -8.29 1.58
C ALA A 222 -23.94 -9.33 0.47
N GLY A 223 -23.33 -10.49 0.76
CA GLY A 223 -23.03 -11.53 -0.23
C GLY A 223 -21.95 -11.15 -1.24
N LEU A 224 -21.07 -10.19 -0.92
CA LEU A 224 -20.01 -9.74 -1.83
C LEU A 224 -18.73 -10.58 -1.70
N ALA A 225 -18.10 -10.85 -2.84
CA ALA A 225 -16.73 -11.37 -2.87
C ALA A 225 -15.74 -10.23 -2.62
N PHE A 226 -14.73 -10.48 -1.78
CA PHE A 226 -13.70 -9.50 -1.45
C PHE A 226 -12.34 -10.16 -1.28
N SER A 227 -11.28 -9.35 -1.33
CA SER A 227 -9.93 -9.77 -0.96
C SER A 227 -9.37 -8.85 0.12
N ILE A 228 -8.61 -9.42 1.07
CA ILE A 228 -7.96 -8.67 2.14
C ILE A 228 -6.45 -8.79 1.96
N ARG A 229 -5.75 -7.67 2.17
CA ARG A 229 -4.29 -7.59 2.25
C ARG A 229 -3.90 -6.92 3.56
N MET A 230 -3.07 -7.63 4.32
CA MET A 230 -2.45 -7.10 5.54
C MET A 230 -1.11 -6.49 5.14
N GLU A 231 -0.92 -5.22 5.46
CA GLU A 231 0.25 -4.45 5.06
C GLU A 231 0.78 -3.64 6.25
N GLU A 232 2.10 -3.54 6.36
CA GLU A 232 2.75 -2.72 7.38
C GLU A 232 3.70 -1.74 6.70
N GLY A 233 3.59 -0.47 7.05
CA GLY A 233 4.45 0.58 6.51
C GLY A 233 3.72 1.88 6.22
N ASP A 234 4.26 2.62 5.25
CA ASP A 234 3.74 3.93 4.86
C ASP A 234 2.38 3.81 4.15
N PRO A 235 1.28 4.33 4.71
CA PRO A 235 -0.04 4.09 4.16
C PRO A 235 -0.23 4.64 2.75
N ALA A 236 0.35 5.80 2.43
CA ALA A 236 0.25 6.37 1.10
C ALA A 236 0.92 5.48 0.06
N SER A 237 2.12 4.98 0.35
CA SER A 237 2.86 4.06 -0.52
C SER A 237 2.11 2.74 -0.71
N VAL A 238 1.56 2.17 0.37
CA VAL A 238 0.79 0.93 0.35
C VAL A 238 -0.49 1.07 -0.48
N ILE A 239 -1.24 2.16 -0.29
CA ILE A 239 -2.48 2.42 -1.04
C ILE A 239 -2.16 2.65 -2.53
N ALA A 240 -1.14 3.47 -2.82
CA ALA A 240 -0.73 3.75 -4.19
C ALA A 240 -0.30 2.48 -4.95
N ALA A 241 0.37 1.53 -4.28
CA ALA A 241 0.77 0.26 -4.88
C ALA A 241 -0.41 -0.62 -5.32
N HIS A 242 -1.58 -0.42 -4.73
CA HIS A 242 -2.80 -1.17 -5.01
C HIS A 242 -3.82 -0.40 -5.85
N GLN A 243 -3.50 0.85 -6.20
CA GLN A 243 -4.29 1.72 -7.04
C GLN A 243 -3.95 1.51 -8.52
N GLY A 244 -4.96 1.39 -9.37
CA GLY A 244 -4.83 1.25 -10.82
C GLY A 244 -5.86 2.07 -11.60
N PRO A 245 -5.82 2.06 -12.94
CA PRO A 245 -6.86 2.70 -13.75
C PRO A 245 -8.24 2.18 -13.38
N GLY A 246 -9.23 3.08 -13.25
CA GLY A 246 -10.59 2.71 -12.87
C GLY A 246 -10.75 2.28 -11.41
N SER A 247 -9.72 2.44 -10.56
CA SER A 247 -9.82 2.18 -9.13
C SER A 247 -10.24 3.40 -8.32
N LEU A 248 -11.01 3.17 -7.26
CA LEU A 248 -11.46 4.20 -6.34
C LEU A 248 -11.01 3.85 -4.91
N VAL A 249 -10.23 4.74 -4.29
CA VAL A 249 -9.80 4.54 -2.90
C VAL A 249 -10.85 5.14 -1.97
N ILE A 250 -11.32 4.37 -1.00
CA ILE A 250 -12.31 4.78 0.00
C ILE A 250 -11.69 4.64 1.40
N LEU A 251 -11.88 5.65 2.24
CA LEU A 251 -11.50 5.61 3.66
C LEU A 251 -12.40 6.50 4.52
N GLY A 252 -12.43 6.22 5.82
CA GLY A 252 -13.04 7.10 6.81
C GLY A 252 -12.23 8.37 7.00
N ARG A 253 -12.91 9.51 7.20
CA ARG A 253 -12.24 10.81 7.31
C ARG A 253 -11.60 11.09 8.67
N GLY A 254 -12.19 10.60 9.75
CA GLY A 254 -11.73 10.86 11.12
C GLY A 254 -10.69 9.89 11.67
N GLY A 255 -10.23 8.91 10.88
CA GLY A 255 -9.34 7.83 11.33
C GLY A 255 -8.03 7.77 10.54
N TRP A 256 -6.95 7.31 11.19
CA TRP A 256 -5.66 7.07 10.54
C TRP A 256 -5.19 5.63 10.77
N PHE A 257 -4.21 5.19 9.97
CA PHE A 257 -3.70 3.80 9.96
C PHE A 257 -2.81 3.44 11.16
N ASP A 258 -2.63 4.37 12.09
CA ASP A 258 -2.11 4.11 13.44
C ASP A 258 -3.19 3.57 14.39
N GLN A 259 -4.42 3.42 13.89
CA GLN A 259 -5.59 2.91 14.58
C GLN A 259 -5.95 3.70 15.85
N GLY A 260 -5.59 5.00 15.88
CA GLY A 260 -5.82 5.90 17.01
C GLY A 260 -4.76 5.82 18.11
N PHE A 261 -3.67 5.09 17.89
CA PHE A 261 -2.58 4.94 18.87
C PHE A 261 -1.35 5.82 18.59
N GLY A 262 -1.33 6.56 17.47
CA GLY A 262 -0.25 7.48 17.16
C GLY A 262 -0.32 8.76 18.00
N GLU A 263 0.85 9.38 18.21
CA GLU A 263 0.95 10.63 18.99
C GLU A 263 0.39 11.84 18.22
N LYS A 264 0.57 11.87 16.90
CA LYS A 264 0.17 12.99 16.04
C LYS A 264 -1.12 12.68 15.30
N ARG A 265 -2.08 13.59 15.39
CA ARG A 265 -3.28 13.51 14.56
C ARG A 265 -2.94 13.86 13.10
N ILE A 266 -3.21 12.93 12.19
CA ILE A 266 -3.00 13.10 10.74
C ILE A 266 -4.37 13.25 10.07
N GLU A 267 -4.51 14.25 9.22
CA GLU A 267 -5.69 14.42 8.37
C GLU A 267 -5.56 13.53 7.12
N PRO A 268 -6.42 12.50 6.94
CA PRO A 268 -6.14 11.45 5.97
C PRO A 268 -6.15 11.92 4.51
N LEU A 269 -7.19 12.66 4.10
CA LEU A 269 -7.35 13.06 2.69
C LEU A 269 -6.26 14.02 2.23
N PRO A 270 -5.96 15.12 2.95
CA PRO A 270 -4.88 16.02 2.54
C PRO A 270 -3.52 15.32 2.53
N HIS A 271 -3.27 14.42 3.48
CA HIS A 271 -2.02 13.67 3.57
C HIS A 271 -1.85 12.73 2.36
N LEU A 272 -2.82 11.84 2.12
CA LEU A 272 -2.78 10.88 1.01
C LEU A 272 -2.67 11.56 -0.36
N ALA A 273 -3.44 12.63 -0.57
CA ALA A 273 -3.45 13.33 -1.84
C ALA A 273 -2.15 14.14 -2.12
N ARG A 274 -1.43 14.56 -1.06
CA ARG A 274 -0.05 15.12 -1.16
C ARG A 274 0.98 14.06 -1.53
N HIS A 275 0.75 12.82 -1.13
CA HIS A 275 1.61 11.68 -1.42
C HIS A 275 1.19 10.89 -2.67
N GLY A 276 0.34 11.49 -3.53
CA GLY A 276 0.04 10.99 -4.87
C GLY A 276 -1.11 9.98 -4.96
N VAL A 277 -1.82 9.69 -3.86
CA VAL A 277 -2.99 8.78 -3.87
C VAL A 277 -4.21 9.52 -4.42
N ARG A 278 -4.66 9.16 -5.62
CA ARG A 278 -5.73 9.86 -6.36
C ARG A 278 -6.43 8.95 -7.37
N PRO A 279 -7.77 8.96 -7.49
CA PRO A 279 -8.71 9.71 -6.64
C PRO A 279 -8.88 9.05 -5.27
N VAL A 280 -9.08 9.86 -4.24
CA VAL A 280 -9.35 9.40 -2.87
C VAL A 280 -10.67 9.96 -2.35
N VAL A 281 -11.51 9.06 -1.84
CA VAL A 281 -12.87 9.34 -1.35
C VAL A 281 -12.88 9.20 0.17
N GLY A 282 -13.02 10.34 0.84
CA GLY A 282 -13.26 10.38 2.27
C GLY A 282 -14.74 10.32 2.58
N VAL A 283 -15.11 9.35 3.40
CA VAL A 283 -16.48 9.15 3.87
C VAL A 283 -16.61 9.67 5.30
N GLY A 284 -17.69 10.39 5.55
CA GLY A 284 -18.12 10.82 6.87
C GLY A 284 -19.62 10.62 7.06
N GLY A 285 -20.03 10.24 8.27
CA GLY A 285 -21.44 10.01 8.61
C GLY A 285 -22.11 8.80 7.92
N GLU A 286 -23.15 8.24 8.55
CA GLU A 286 -23.80 7.01 8.10
C GLU A 286 -25.13 7.25 7.35
N GLY A 287 -25.49 6.32 6.46
CA GLY A 287 -26.88 6.11 6.02
C GLY A 287 -27.49 7.15 5.07
N GLN A 288 -26.72 8.10 4.54
CA GLN A 288 -27.26 9.12 3.65
C GLN A 288 -27.28 8.66 2.18
N THR A 289 -28.46 8.74 1.55
CA THR A 289 -28.61 8.60 0.09
C THR A 289 -28.03 9.83 -0.60
N LEU A 290 -27.09 9.62 -1.51
CA LEU A 290 -26.38 10.70 -2.18
C LEU A 290 -27.09 11.06 -3.48
N ARG A 291 -27.66 12.26 -3.54
CA ARG A 291 -28.43 12.74 -4.71
C ARG A 291 -27.83 13.98 -5.36
N ARG A 292 -26.89 14.65 -4.71
CA ARG A 292 -26.29 15.89 -5.21
C ARG A 292 -24.78 15.91 -5.05
N ILE A 293 -24.10 16.11 -6.17
CA ILE A 293 -22.67 16.34 -6.30
C ILE A 293 -22.45 17.81 -6.59
N THR A 294 -21.57 18.45 -5.83
CA THR A 294 -21.01 19.74 -6.20
C THR A 294 -19.55 19.58 -6.55
N PHE A 295 -19.20 19.92 -7.78
CA PHE A 295 -17.83 20.00 -8.23
C PHE A 295 -17.35 21.44 -8.13
N ILE A 296 -16.24 21.66 -7.43
CA ILE A 296 -15.61 22.97 -7.32
C ILE A 296 -14.49 23.05 -8.35
N HIS A 297 -14.67 23.95 -9.31
CA HIS A 297 -13.69 24.25 -10.33
C HIS A 297 -12.83 25.43 -9.89
N ASP A 298 -11.51 25.25 -9.82
CA ASP A 298 -10.58 26.32 -9.42
C ASP A 298 -9.70 26.86 -10.56
N GLY A 299 -9.95 26.39 -11.79
CA GLY A 299 -9.24 26.81 -12.99
C GLY A 299 -7.87 26.15 -13.17
N SER A 300 -7.49 25.24 -12.28
CA SER A 300 -6.24 24.47 -12.40
C SER A 300 -6.35 23.31 -13.39
N GLU A 301 -5.19 22.85 -13.89
CA GLU A 301 -5.10 21.63 -14.69
C GLU A 301 -5.55 20.40 -13.87
N GLN A 302 -5.31 20.40 -12.56
CA GLN A 302 -5.76 19.35 -11.65
C GLN A 302 -7.29 19.33 -11.56
N SER A 303 -7.94 20.49 -11.49
CA SER A 303 -9.40 20.59 -11.56
C SER A 303 -9.92 20.06 -12.90
N ASP A 304 -9.31 20.43 -14.02
CA ASP A 304 -9.69 19.91 -15.34
C ASP A 304 -9.60 18.37 -15.40
N ARG A 305 -8.51 17.79 -14.87
CA ARG A 305 -8.32 16.32 -14.81
C ARG A 305 -9.32 15.63 -13.89
N THR A 306 -9.61 16.20 -12.73
CA THR A 306 -10.63 15.65 -11.81
C THR A 306 -12.03 15.75 -12.41
N TRP A 307 -12.31 16.84 -13.14
CA TRP A 307 -13.55 16.98 -13.89
C TRP A 307 -13.68 15.92 -14.98
N GLU A 308 -12.63 15.73 -15.78
CA GLU A 308 -12.61 14.69 -16.81
C GLU A 308 -12.80 13.30 -16.19
N TRP A 309 -12.15 13.02 -15.06
CA TRP A 309 -12.33 11.78 -14.30
C TRP A 309 -13.80 11.60 -13.86
N LEU A 310 -14.40 12.61 -13.23
CA LEU A 310 -15.77 12.55 -12.73
C LEU A 310 -16.76 12.29 -13.86
N VAL A 311 -16.63 13.02 -14.96
CA VAL A 311 -17.53 12.95 -16.11
C VAL A 311 -17.34 11.66 -16.91
N THR A 312 -16.14 11.08 -16.89
CA THR A 312 -15.82 9.84 -17.62
C THR A 312 -16.18 8.58 -16.82
N LEU A 313 -15.84 8.55 -15.53
CA LEU A 313 -16.05 7.39 -14.66
C LEU A 313 -17.46 7.36 -14.06
N ASP A 314 -18.02 8.54 -13.80
CA ASP A 314 -19.32 8.78 -13.16
C ASP A 314 -19.64 7.84 -11.97
N PRO A 315 -18.93 7.96 -10.83
CA PRO A 315 -19.10 7.04 -9.69
C PRO A 315 -20.46 7.12 -9.00
N TRP A 316 -21.32 8.07 -9.37
CA TRP A 316 -22.62 8.30 -8.73
C TRP A 316 -23.68 8.62 -9.78
N PRO A 317 -24.02 7.69 -10.69
CA PRO A 317 -24.85 7.97 -11.87
C PRO A 317 -26.17 8.69 -11.55
N GLU A 318 -26.82 8.29 -10.45
CA GLU A 318 -28.11 8.83 -10.00
C GLU A 318 -28.05 10.24 -9.38
N ALA A 319 -26.86 10.71 -8.98
CA ALA A 319 -26.72 12.01 -8.34
C ALA A 319 -26.64 13.13 -9.38
N ALA A 320 -27.37 14.22 -9.15
CA ALA A 320 -27.31 15.41 -9.98
C ALA A 320 -26.02 16.21 -9.70
N LEU A 321 -25.40 16.70 -10.77
CA LEU A 321 -24.15 17.46 -10.73
C LEU A 321 -24.42 18.96 -10.77
N ARG A 322 -23.76 19.70 -9.89
CA ARG A 322 -23.69 21.17 -9.86
C ARG A 322 -22.23 21.60 -10.00
N LEU A 323 -22.00 22.70 -10.71
CA LEU A 323 -20.70 23.35 -10.77
C LEU A 323 -20.64 24.53 -9.81
N ALA A 324 -19.51 24.71 -9.17
CA ALA A 324 -19.19 25.90 -8.39
C ALA A 324 -17.81 26.42 -8.83
N ALA A 325 -17.68 27.71 -9.11
CA ALA A 325 -16.38 28.32 -9.39
C ALA A 325 -15.73 28.83 -8.11
N ASP A 326 -14.45 28.53 -7.92
CA ASP A 326 -13.59 29.28 -7.01
C ASP A 326 -13.19 30.64 -7.61
N ASP A 327 -12.69 31.54 -6.77
CA ASP A 327 -12.31 32.91 -7.10
C ASP A 327 -11.28 33.04 -8.26
N ARG A 328 -10.61 31.94 -8.63
CA ARG A 328 -9.64 31.86 -9.75
C ARG A 328 -10.24 31.32 -11.05
N ALA A 329 -11.36 30.62 -11.01
CA ALA A 329 -11.96 30.05 -12.20
C ALA A 329 -12.66 31.15 -13.01
N GLY A 330 -12.34 31.23 -14.30
CA GLY A 330 -13.03 32.13 -15.22
C GLY A 330 -14.32 31.51 -15.76
N GLU A 331 -15.22 32.33 -16.30
CA GLU A 331 -16.45 31.86 -16.97
C GLU A 331 -16.11 30.87 -18.11
N GLY A 332 -15.01 31.10 -18.81
CA GLY A 332 -14.54 30.21 -19.88
C GLY A 332 -14.15 28.81 -19.40
N ASP A 333 -13.74 28.64 -18.14
CA ASP A 333 -13.41 27.32 -17.57
C ASP A 333 -14.71 26.56 -17.25
N LEU A 334 -15.67 27.25 -16.65
CA LEU A 334 -17.01 26.71 -16.40
C LEU A 334 -17.73 26.33 -17.68
N ASP A 335 -17.63 27.13 -18.74
CA ASP A 335 -18.26 26.82 -20.02
C ASP A 335 -17.69 25.55 -20.66
N ARG A 336 -16.37 25.34 -20.57
CA ARG A 336 -15.74 24.08 -21.02
C ARG A 336 -16.21 22.90 -20.17
N ALA A 337 -16.26 23.06 -18.86
CA ALA A 337 -16.77 22.04 -17.95
C ALA A 337 -18.22 21.67 -18.28
N ARG A 338 -19.12 22.66 -18.38
CA ARG A 338 -20.54 22.49 -18.77
C ARG A 338 -20.67 21.78 -20.13
N ALA A 339 -19.86 22.16 -21.12
CA ALA A 339 -19.88 21.53 -22.44
C ALA A 339 -19.46 20.04 -22.39
N ALA A 340 -18.47 19.69 -21.56
CA ALA A 340 -18.04 18.31 -21.36
C ALA A 340 -19.11 17.48 -20.61
N ALA A 341 -19.74 18.03 -19.56
CA ALA A 341 -20.82 17.36 -18.85
C ALA A 341 -22.03 17.09 -19.76
N ARG A 342 -22.45 18.03 -20.61
CA ARG A 342 -23.55 17.83 -21.57
C ARG A 342 -23.32 16.64 -22.51
N LYS A 343 -22.06 16.38 -22.89
CA LYS A 343 -21.70 15.22 -23.74
C LYS A 343 -21.73 13.89 -22.99
N SER A 344 -21.65 13.90 -21.66
CA SER A 344 -21.59 12.68 -20.85
C SER A 344 -22.94 12.05 -20.53
N GLY A 345 -24.04 12.79 -20.69
CA GLY A 345 -25.38 12.38 -20.30
C GLY A 345 -25.69 12.55 -18.81
N LYS A 346 -24.76 13.10 -18.01
CA LYS A 346 -24.94 13.35 -16.58
C LYS A 346 -26.05 14.38 -16.33
N ARG A 347 -26.93 14.10 -15.35
CA ARG A 347 -27.96 15.06 -14.91
C ARG A 347 -27.28 16.29 -14.30
N PHE A 348 -27.55 17.46 -14.88
CA PHE A 348 -26.98 18.75 -14.46
C PHE A 348 -28.07 19.63 -13.83
N GLU A 349 -27.77 20.20 -12.66
CA GLU A 349 -28.61 21.20 -11.98
C GLU A 349 -27.98 22.60 -12.13
N GLU A 350 -28.69 23.65 -11.71
CA GLU A 350 -28.12 25.00 -11.70
C GLU A 350 -26.84 25.08 -10.85
N ASP A 351 -25.92 25.94 -11.29
CA ASP A 351 -24.63 26.13 -10.64
C ASP A 351 -24.80 26.54 -9.17
N ALA A 352 -23.99 25.94 -8.31
CA ALA A 352 -23.98 26.25 -6.90
C ALA A 352 -23.14 27.50 -6.66
N SER A 353 -23.68 28.48 -5.93
CA SER A 353 -22.90 29.60 -5.43
C SER A 353 -22.12 29.17 -4.19
N LEU A 354 -20.82 29.47 -4.18
CA LEU A 354 -20.03 29.42 -2.94
C LEU A 354 -20.42 30.64 -2.09
N SER A 355 -20.73 30.42 -0.81
CA SER A 355 -20.86 31.53 0.14
C SER A 355 -19.54 32.31 0.23
N ALA A 356 -19.58 33.58 0.67
CA ALA A 356 -18.38 34.40 0.90
C ALA A 356 -17.35 33.72 1.83
N ASP A 357 -17.79 32.81 2.71
CA ASP A 357 -16.94 32.00 3.60
C ASP A 357 -16.50 30.65 2.99
N GLY A 358 -16.76 30.40 1.70
CA GLY A 358 -16.46 29.15 1.00
C GLY A 358 -17.35 27.97 1.39
N ARG A 359 -18.51 28.22 2.01
CA ARG A 359 -19.49 27.19 2.39
C ARG A 359 -20.33 26.76 1.19
N ILE A 360 -20.68 25.48 1.18
CA ILE A 360 -21.41 24.85 0.07
C ILE A 360 -22.81 24.52 0.57
N VAL A 361 -23.81 25.18 0.00
CA VAL A 361 -25.20 24.97 0.41
C VAL A 361 -25.70 23.62 -0.14
N GLU A 362 -26.22 22.77 0.75
CA GLU A 362 -26.99 21.57 0.40
C GLU A 362 -26.29 20.50 -0.47
N SER A 363 -24.97 20.31 -0.30
CA SER A 363 -24.22 19.30 -1.04
C SER A 363 -23.87 18.08 -0.21
N GLN A 364 -24.09 16.89 -0.76
CA GLN A 364 -23.82 15.62 -0.09
C GLN A 364 -22.50 15.01 -0.53
N ILE A 365 -22.10 15.27 -1.77
CA ILE A 365 -20.79 14.93 -2.31
C ILE A 365 -20.13 16.22 -2.76
N VAL A 366 -18.88 16.44 -2.34
CA VAL A 366 -18.07 17.57 -2.77
C VAL A 366 -16.80 17.03 -3.42
N ILE A 367 -16.53 17.47 -4.65
CA ILE A 367 -15.41 17.02 -5.48
C ILE A 367 -14.59 18.23 -5.89
N PHE A 368 -13.28 18.16 -5.75
CA PHE A 368 -12.38 19.21 -6.23
C PHE A 368 -11.01 18.64 -6.59
N GLY A 369 -10.30 19.32 -7.49
CA GLY A 369 -8.91 19.01 -7.82
C GLY A 369 -7.96 19.44 -6.71
N ASN A 370 -6.95 18.62 -6.40
CA ASN A 370 -5.99 18.94 -5.35
C ASN A 370 -4.61 19.37 -5.91
N GLU A 371 -4.27 20.66 -5.77
CA GLU A 371 -2.92 21.21 -6.01
C GLU A 371 -2.04 21.27 -4.73
N GLY A 372 -2.46 20.66 -3.62
CA GLY A 372 -1.78 20.81 -2.33
C GLY A 372 -1.97 22.21 -1.73
N HIS A 373 -0.92 22.82 -1.19
CA HIS A 373 -1.01 24.17 -0.59
C HIS A 373 -1.45 25.26 -1.57
N GLY A 374 -1.27 25.04 -2.87
CA GLY A 374 -1.65 25.98 -3.91
C GLY A 374 -3.15 25.99 -4.21
N GLY A 375 -3.90 24.92 -3.92
CA GLY A 375 -5.28 24.72 -4.41
C GLY A 375 -6.37 25.30 -3.51
N TRP A 376 -7.64 25.16 -3.92
CA TRP A 376 -8.83 25.68 -3.22
C TRP A 376 -8.80 25.46 -1.69
N LEU A 377 -8.59 24.21 -1.27
CA LEU A 377 -8.59 23.85 0.15
C LEU A 377 -7.43 24.48 0.93
N GLY A 378 -6.23 24.57 0.33
CA GLY A 378 -5.06 25.17 0.95
C GLY A 378 -5.17 26.68 1.16
N ARG A 379 -6.02 27.37 0.36
CA ARG A 379 -6.20 28.83 0.40
C ARG A 379 -7.34 29.30 1.31
N LYS A 380 -8.37 28.48 1.53
CA LYS A 380 -9.56 28.89 2.31
C LYS A 380 -9.34 28.75 3.83
N LYS A 381 -10.05 29.57 4.61
CA LYS A 381 -9.91 29.68 6.09
C LYS A 381 -10.40 28.41 6.81
N ALA A 382 -10.09 28.31 8.11
CA ALA A 382 -10.55 27.23 9.00
C ALA A 382 -12.08 27.01 8.97
N ALA A 383 -12.87 28.05 8.71
CA ALA A 383 -14.33 27.95 8.60
C ALA A 383 -14.81 27.10 7.40
N SER A 384 -14.05 27.04 6.31
CA SER A 384 -14.36 26.19 5.14
C SER A 384 -14.00 24.72 5.43
N HIS A 385 -12.95 24.46 6.21
CA HIS A 385 -12.60 23.13 6.70
C HIS A 385 -13.68 22.57 7.63
N ALA A 386 -14.19 23.38 8.57
CA ALA A 386 -15.27 22.97 9.48
C ALA A 386 -16.62 22.68 8.79
N HIS A 387 -16.86 23.28 7.62
CA HIS A 387 -18.03 22.96 6.81
C HIS A 387 -17.88 21.64 6.06
N LEU A 388 -16.69 21.39 5.50
CA LEU A 388 -16.38 20.09 4.88
C LEU A 388 -16.59 18.95 5.88
N ASP A 389 -16.39 19.22 7.18
CA ASP A 389 -16.65 18.22 8.20
C ASP A 389 -18.07 17.64 8.18
N GLN A 390 -19.05 18.45 7.78
CA GLN A 390 -20.48 18.10 7.71
C GLN A 390 -20.89 17.44 6.39
N VAL A 391 -20.02 17.45 5.38
CA VAL A 391 -20.30 16.85 4.07
C VAL A 391 -20.07 15.34 4.13
N PRO A 392 -21.05 14.50 3.75
CA PRO A 392 -20.91 13.04 3.81
C PRO A 392 -19.75 12.47 2.98
N ILE A 393 -19.52 13.00 1.77
CA ILE A 393 -18.43 12.54 0.90
C ILE A 393 -17.60 13.70 0.40
N ILE A 394 -16.28 13.56 0.53
CA ILE A 394 -15.30 14.45 -0.07
C ILE A 394 -14.38 13.64 -0.99
N VAL A 395 -14.21 14.10 -2.21
CA VAL A 395 -13.31 13.47 -3.19
C VAL A 395 -12.17 14.42 -3.53
N PHE A 396 -10.95 13.93 -3.37
CA PHE A 396 -9.74 14.58 -3.86
C PHE A 396 -9.28 13.87 -5.12
N GLY A 397 -9.26 14.60 -6.24
CA GLY A 397 -8.75 14.09 -7.52
C GLY A 397 -7.31 14.46 -7.83
#